data_AF-A0A323US22-F1
#
_entry.id   AF-A0A323US22-F1
#
_cell.length_a   1.000
_cell.length_b   1.000
_cell.length_c   1.000
_cell.angle_alpha   90.00
_cell.angle_beta   90.00
_cell.angle_gamma   90.00
#
_symmetry.space_group_name_H-M   'P 1'
#
loop_
_entity.id
_entity.type
_entity.pdbx_description
1 polymer ?
#
loop_
_entity_poly.entity_id
_entity_poly.type
_entity_poly.pdbx_seq_one_letter_code
_entity_poly.pdbx_strand_id
1 'polypeptide(L)'
;MVMIAPLRRQRNFMPALVISHAEELAYLWGRRRHGLYSDTLTIPDLQQLQERIEAHLQGVAVAAEATHELLGEGLQSDDRDEVFAAACALLRSGSTRAVAEVVEAFHCASAARLPGLRDALAITPQPGTINALAAALRNLRSPAQAVAAAAILATQRKLDCDDATLFGLLALDDPDLARQAWQVLPHLPAERVQALKLPYAARLQTDSPALRDSVLSAACWCNEPWVEPFVHKLAEHGDTFGLSWHAALTRQPPGPIWQQGLNKLPGPQRCSLLARAGHPDALAQLVETLSDADPATAAAAAGAFQRVTGLDVNGTRRTLAPRDDADEFEREFADEVWLPDLNRARQLWSRFEPHWRGGSRWCRGHEISSSLSSAAQTVIDLAARWDFGMRAALAGARLIPPPPVI
;
A
#
# COMPACT_ATOMS: atom_id res chain seq x y z
N MET A 1 -24.71 -36.63 -51.41
CA MET A 1 -24.81 -35.97 -50.10
C MET A 1 -23.57 -35.13 -49.92
N VAL A 2 -23.68 -33.81 -50.11
CA VAL A 2 -22.55 -32.88 -49.95
C VAL A 2 -22.41 -32.60 -48.45
N MET A 3 -21.27 -32.95 -47.86
CA MET A 3 -20.93 -32.54 -46.50
C MET A 3 -20.67 -31.03 -46.50
N ILE A 4 -21.59 -30.27 -45.92
CA ILE A 4 -21.40 -28.85 -45.64
C ILE A 4 -20.41 -28.78 -44.49
N ALA A 5 -19.18 -28.34 -44.77
CA ALA A 5 -18.20 -28.03 -43.73
C ALA A 5 -18.82 -26.99 -42.77
N PRO A 6 -18.70 -27.18 -41.44
CA PRO A 6 -19.27 -26.22 -40.50
C PRO A 6 -18.61 -24.87 -40.72
N LEU A 7 -19.43 -23.83 -40.92
CA LEU A 7 -19.01 -22.43 -40.96
C LEU A 7 -18.16 -22.16 -39.72
N ARG A 8 -16.86 -21.91 -39.89
CA ARG A 8 -16.01 -21.42 -38.81
C ARG A 8 -16.67 -20.14 -38.30
N ARG A 9 -17.13 -20.15 -37.04
CA ARG A 9 -17.54 -18.90 -36.35
C ARG A 9 -16.34 -17.96 -36.46
N GLN A 10 -16.45 -16.92 -37.29
CA GLN A 10 -15.52 -15.81 -37.24
C GLN A 10 -15.70 -15.18 -35.85
N ARG A 11 -14.71 -15.38 -34.98
CA ARG A 11 -14.63 -14.63 -33.73
C ARG A 11 -14.46 -13.16 -34.13
N ASN A 12 -15.28 -12.27 -33.59
CA ASN A 12 -15.18 -10.81 -33.83
C ASN A 12 -13.98 -10.18 -33.08
N PHE A 13 -13.05 -10.99 -32.59
CA PHE A 13 -11.91 -10.60 -31.79
C PHE A 13 -10.73 -11.55 -32.04
N MET A 14 -9.53 -11.11 -31.68
CA MET A 14 -8.30 -11.90 -31.78
C MET A 14 -7.98 -12.56 -30.43
N PRO A 15 -8.03 -13.91 -30.31
CA PRO A 15 -7.76 -14.59 -29.03
C PRO A 15 -6.41 -14.26 -28.39
N ALA A 16 -5.35 -14.16 -29.20
CA ALA A 16 -4.02 -13.81 -28.70
C ALA A 16 -3.98 -12.44 -28.02
N LEU A 17 -4.73 -11.45 -28.51
CA LEU A 17 -4.80 -10.13 -27.88
C LEU A 17 -5.54 -10.16 -26.54
N VAL A 18 -6.57 -11.02 -26.41
CA VAL A 18 -7.28 -11.21 -25.13
C VAL A 18 -6.35 -11.78 -24.07
N ILE A 19 -5.49 -12.75 -24.45
CA ILE A 19 -4.47 -13.32 -23.57
C ILE A 19 -3.46 -12.24 -23.17
N SER A 20 -2.92 -11.48 -24.12
CA SER A 20 -1.99 -10.39 -23.80
C SER A 20 -2.61 -9.31 -22.92
N HIS A 21 -3.91 -9.01 -23.07
CA HIS A 21 -4.59 -8.11 -22.15
C HIS A 21 -4.67 -8.67 -20.73
N ALA A 22 -4.88 -9.98 -20.57
CA ALA A 22 -4.90 -10.63 -19.26
C ALA A 22 -3.50 -10.67 -18.60
N GLU A 23 -2.45 -10.94 -19.37
CA GLU A 23 -1.05 -10.91 -18.89
C GLU A 23 -0.66 -9.51 -18.40
N GLU A 24 -0.94 -8.48 -19.20
CA GLU A 24 -0.65 -7.08 -18.81
C GLU A 24 -1.53 -6.65 -17.62
N LEU A 25 -2.76 -7.13 -17.52
CA LEU A 25 -3.63 -6.90 -16.35
C LEU A 25 -3.00 -7.48 -15.07
N ALA A 26 -2.48 -8.71 -15.11
CA ALA A 26 -1.79 -9.33 -13.98
C ALA A 26 -0.58 -8.48 -13.54
N TYR A 27 0.27 -8.09 -14.50
CA TYR A 27 1.43 -7.24 -14.27
C TYR A 27 1.07 -5.89 -13.63
N LEU A 28 0.08 -5.19 -14.19
CA LEU A 28 -0.35 -3.88 -13.70
C LEU A 28 -0.97 -3.95 -12.30
N TRP A 29 -1.71 -5.02 -12.02
CA TRP A 29 -2.24 -5.25 -10.68
C TRP A 29 -1.14 -5.46 -9.65
N GLY A 30 -0.13 -6.26 -9.98
CA GLY A 30 1.08 -6.40 -9.17
C GLY A 30 1.73 -5.05 -8.86
N ARG A 31 1.90 -4.19 -9.87
CA ARG A 31 2.43 -2.83 -9.67
C ARG A 31 1.55 -1.96 -8.76
N ARG A 32 0.22 -2.04 -8.90
CA ARG A 32 -0.71 -1.25 -8.08
C ARG A 32 -0.57 -1.58 -6.60
N ARG A 33 -0.51 -2.88 -6.28
CA ARG A 33 -0.36 -3.36 -4.90
C ARG A 33 0.94 -2.87 -4.25
N HIS A 34 2.06 -2.98 -4.97
CA HIS A 34 3.36 -2.50 -4.47
C HIS A 34 3.41 -0.97 -4.36
N GLY A 35 2.68 -0.25 -5.20
CA GLY A 35 2.66 1.20 -5.20
C GLY A 35 1.87 1.86 -4.08
N LEU A 36 0.98 1.14 -3.37
CA LEU A 36 -0.03 1.75 -2.51
C LEU A 36 0.54 2.60 -1.35
N TYR A 37 1.70 2.20 -0.81
CA TYR A 37 2.39 2.89 0.28
C TYR A 37 3.71 3.52 -0.19
N SER A 38 3.85 3.78 -1.49
CA SER A 38 5.05 4.35 -2.08
C SER A 38 5.31 5.77 -1.57
N ASP A 39 6.59 6.08 -1.37
CA ASP A 39 7.09 7.42 -1.07
C ASP A 39 7.51 8.24 -2.33
N THR A 40 7.28 7.66 -3.50
CA THR A 40 7.60 8.27 -4.79
C THR A 40 6.37 8.44 -5.67
N LEU A 41 5.42 7.50 -5.63
CA LEU A 41 4.17 7.60 -6.38
C LEU A 41 3.19 8.54 -5.72
N THR A 42 2.44 9.25 -6.55
CA THR A 42 1.38 10.18 -6.19
C THR A 42 -0.01 9.60 -6.49
N ILE A 43 -1.07 10.33 -6.14
CA ILE A 43 -2.44 9.95 -6.52
C ILE A 43 -2.63 9.94 -8.05
N PRO A 44 -2.18 10.95 -8.81
CA PRO A 44 -2.21 10.89 -10.28
C PRO A 44 -1.51 9.66 -10.87
N ASP A 45 -0.36 9.25 -10.34
CA ASP A 45 0.32 8.03 -10.83
C ASP A 45 -0.53 6.78 -10.60
N LEU A 46 -1.18 6.68 -9.43
CA LEU A 46 -2.10 5.59 -9.11
C LEU A 46 -3.36 5.63 -9.99
N GLN A 47 -3.87 6.82 -10.30
CA GLN A 47 -5.00 7.01 -11.21
C GLN A 47 -4.65 6.56 -12.63
N GLN A 48 -3.49 6.96 -13.15
CA GLN A 48 -3.02 6.52 -14.46
C GLN A 48 -2.85 5.00 -14.52
N LEU A 49 -2.34 4.39 -13.44
CA LEU A 49 -2.25 2.94 -13.34
C LEU A 49 -3.64 2.28 -13.34
N GLN A 50 -4.61 2.87 -12.63
CA GLN A 50 -5.99 2.39 -12.59
C GLN A 50 -6.69 2.51 -13.94
N GLU A 51 -6.45 3.59 -14.70
CA GLU A 51 -6.96 3.77 -16.06
C GLU A 51 -6.43 2.69 -17.00
N ARG A 52 -5.14 2.34 -16.91
CA ARG A 52 -4.56 1.22 -17.66
C ARG A 52 -5.21 -0.10 -17.27
N ILE A 53 -5.35 -0.38 -15.97
CA ILE A 53 -6.02 -1.59 -15.48
C ILE A 53 -7.43 -1.70 -16.08
N GLU A 54 -8.22 -0.62 -16.04
CA GLU A 54 -9.57 -0.63 -16.62
C GLU A 54 -9.56 -0.83 -18.14
N ALA A 55 -8.63 -0.21 -18.87
CA ALA A 55 -8.50 -0.42 -20.31
C ALA A 55 -8.20 -1.89 -20.67
N HIS A 56 -7.31 -2.55 -19.91
CA HIS A 56 -7.03 -3.97 -20.10
C HIS A 56 -8.22 -4.86 -19.71
N LEU A 57 -8.94 -4.54 -18.62
CA LEU A 57 -10.18 -5.22 -18.28
C LEU A 57 -11.24 -5.10 -19.38
N GLN A 58 -11.33 -3.96 -20.05
CA GLN A 58 -12.23 -3.77 -21.21
C GLN A 58 -11.78 -4.60 -22.41
N GLY A 59 -10.48 -4.65 -22.69
CA GLY A 59 -9.90 -5.48 -23.74
C GLY A 59 -10.22 -6.97 -23.56
N VAL A 60 -10.14 -7.48 -22.33
CA VAL A 60 -10.52 -8.86 -22.03
C VAL A 60 -12.02 -9.10 -22.17
N ALA A 61 -12.87 -8.13 -21.81
CA ALA A 61 -14.32 -8.27 -21.86
C ALA A 61 -14.88 -8.50 -23.28
N VAL A 62 -14.14 -8.12 -24.33
CA VAL A 62 -14.54 -8.33 -25.74
C VAL A 62 -14.75 -9.80 -26.08
N ALA A 63 -14.07 -10.72 -25.38
CA ALA A 63 -14.23 -12.16 -25.60
C ALA A 63 -15.60 -12.71 -25.13
N ALA A 64 -16.32 -12.01 -24.25
CA ALA A 64 -17.65 -12.36 -23.75
C ALA A 64 -17.75 -13.87 -23.36
N GLU A 65 -18.62 -14.64 -24.01
CA GLU A 65 -18.81 -16.07 -23.73
C GLU A 65 -17.55 -16.92 -23.98
N ALA A 66 -16.65 -16.49 -24.86
CA ALA A 66 -15.41 -17.20 -25.17
C ALA A 66 -14.32 -16.99 -24.11
N THR A 67 -14.51 -16.07 -23.15
CA THR A 67 -13.55 -15.79 -22.08
C THR A 67 -13.18 -17.03 -21.28
N HIS A 68 -14.16 -17.89 -21.00
CA HIS A 68 -13.90 -19.11 -20.23
C HIS A 68 -12.97 -20.08 -20.97
N GLU A 69 -13.16 -20.28 -22.28
CA GLU A 69 -12.28 -21.13 -23.09
C GLU A 69 -10.83 -20.63 -23.09
N LEU A 70 -10.64 -19.31 -23.04
CA LEU A 70 -9.32 -18.69 -23.18
C LEU A 70 -8.58 -18.53 -21.85
N LEU A 71 -9.29 -18.20 -20.78
CA LEU A 71 -8.70 -17.75 -19.52
C LEU A 71 -9.16 -18.54 -18.30
N GLY A 72 -10.11 -19.47 -18.46
CA GLY A 72 -10.70 -20.22 -17.33
C GLY A 72 -9.68 -21.06 -16.56
N GLU A 73 -8.69 -21.64 -17.25
CA GLU A 73 -7.61 -22.43 -16.62
C GLU A 73 -6.76 -21.58 -15.67
N GLY A 74 -6.68 -20.26 -15.89
CA GLY A 74 -5.95 -19.33 -15.02
C GLY A 74 -6.48 -19.28 -13.58
N LEU A 75 -7.73 -19.69 -13.33
CA LEU A 75 -8.25 -19.85 -11.95
C LEU A 75 -7.49 -20.91 -11.13
N GLN A 76 -6.77 -21.82 -11.81
CA GLN A 76 -5.97 -22.88 -11.20
C GLN A 76 -4.47 -22.56 -11.22
N SER A 77 -4.05 -21.39 -11.70
CA SER A 77 -2.63 -20.98 -11.67
C SER A 77 -2.12 -20.87 -10.24
N ASP A 78 -0.84 -21.15 -10.05
CA ASP A 78 -0.13 -20.89 -8.78
C ASP A 78 0.32 -19.43 -8.67
N ASP A 79 0.27 -18.66 -9.76
CA ASP A 79 0.52 -17.22 -9.74
C ASP A 79 -0.75 -16.45 -9.33
N ARG A 80 -0.61 -15.71 -8.23
CA ARG A 80 -1.67 -14.87 -7.66
C ARG A 80 -2.29 -13.89 -8.66
N ASP A 81 -1.46 -13.19 -9.42
CA ASP A 81 -1.89 -12.09 -10.26
C ASP A 81 -2.45 -12.62 -11.61
N GLU A 82 -2.03 -13.80 -12.07
CA GLU A 82 -2.72 -14.54 -13.14
C GLU A 82 -4.13 -14.99 -12.70
N VAL A 83 -4.26 -15.55 -11.49
CA VAL A 83 -5.57 -15.91 -10.92
C VAL A 83 -6.49 -14.69 -10.83
N PHE A 84 -5.96 -13.54 -10.42
CA PHE A 84 -6.68 -12.27 -10.41
C PHE A 84 -7.18 -11.87 -11.81
N ALA A 85 -6.30 -11.92 -12.82
CA ALA A 85 -6.65 -11.53 -14.18
C ALA A 85 -7.74 -12.45 -14.77
N ALA A 86 -7.60 -13.77 -14.61
CA ALA A 86 -8.58 -14.75 -15.02
C ALA A 86 -9.94 -14.57 -14.33
N ALA A 87 -9.93 -14.36 -13.01
CA ALA A 87 -11.16 -14.15 -12.25
C ALA A 87 -11.87 -12.85 -12.66
N CYS A 88 -11.15 -11.74 -12.84
CA CYS A 88 -11.72 -10.49 -13.34
C CYS A 88 -12.35 -10.67 -14.73
N ALA A 89 -11.67 -11.37 -15.64
CA ALA A 89 -12.15 -11.66 -16.97
C ALA A 89 -13.50 -12.41 -16.94
N LEU A 90 -13.56 -13.48 -16.15
CA LEU A 90 -14.76 -14.30 -15.98
C LEU A 90 -15.91 -13.50 -15.34
N LEU A 91 -15.62 -12.71 -14.31
CA LEU A 91 -16.63 -11.86 -13.67
C LEU A 91 -17.18 -10.79 -14.64
N ARG A 92 -16.37 -10.26 -15.56
CA ARG A 92 -16.83 -9.27 -16.57
C ARG A 92 -17.44 -9.88 -17.84
N SER A 93 -17.40 -11.20 -18.00
CA SER A 93 -17.91 -11.87 -19.22
C SER A 93 -19.42 -11.74 -19.44
N GLY A 94 -20.18 -11.36 -18.41
CA GLY A 94 -21.65 -11.36 -18.43
C GLY A 94 -22.29 -12.73 -18.21
N SER A 95 -21.49 -13.79 -18.05
CA SER A 95 -21.96 -15.16 -17.83
C SER A 95 -22.20 -15.43 -16.33
N THR A 96 -23.45 -15.72 -15.96
CA THR A 96 -23.79 -16.14 -14.58
C THR A 96 -23.08 -17.43 -14.17
N ARG A 97 -22.82 -18.31 -15.13
CA ARG A 97 -22.02 -19.53 -14.92
C ARG A 97 -20.57 -19.19 -14.57
N ALA A 98 -19.94 -18.27 -15.29
CA ALA A 98 -18.57 -17.83 -15.01
C ALA A 98 -18.46 -17.19 -13.63
N VAL A 99 -19.47 -16.40 -13.23
CA VAL A 99 -19.54 -15.85 -11.85
C VAL A 99 -19.62 -16.97 -10.81
N ALA A 100 -20.45 -17.98 -11.04
CA ALA A 100 -20.56 -19.13 -10.12
C ALA A 100 -19.24 -19.92 -10.04
N GLU A 101 -18.52 -20.10 -11.16
CA GLU A 101 -17.22 -20.77 -11.20
C GLU A 101 -16.15 -20.00 -10.41
N VAL A 102 -16.12 -18.66 -10.48
CA VAL A 102 -15.20 -17.85 -9.65
C VAL A 102 -15.55 -17.94 -8.16
N VAL A 103 -16.84 -17.96 -7.83
CA VAL A 103 -17.29 -18.15 -6.44
C VAL A 103 -16.90 -19.54 -5.94
N GLU A 104 -17.06 -20.59 -6.74
CA GLU A 104 -16.63 -21.94 -6.37
C GLU A 104 -15.12 -22.01 -6.19
N ALA A 105 -14.35 -21.41 -7.12
CA ALA A 105 -12.90 -21.32 -7.00
C ALA A 105 -12.47 -20.63 -5.69
N PHE A 106 -13.19 -19.59 -5.26
CA PHE A 106 -12.96 -18.94 -3.96
C PHE A 106 -13.20 -19.88 -2.75
N HIS A 107 -14.25 -20.71 -2.79
CA HIS A 107 -14.56 -21.67 -1.72
C HIS A 107 -13.60 -22.85 -1.67
N CYS A 108 -12.98 -23.21 -2.79
CA CYS A 108 -12.02 -24.31 -2.88
C CYS A 108 -10.55 -23.84 -2.91
N ALA A 109 -10.29 -22.53 -2.81
CA ALA A 109 -8.96 -21.97 -2.99
C ALA A 109 -7.96 -22.45 -1.94
N SER A 110 -6.75 -22.74 -2.40
CA SER A 110 -5.56 -22.84 -1.53
C SER A 110 -5.08 -21.44 -1.12
N ALA A 111 -4.15 -21.38 -0.15
CA ALA A 111 -3.57 -20.12 0.33
C ALA A 111 -2.91 -19.28 -0.79
N ALA A 112 -2.33 -19.91 -1.81
CA ALA A 112 -1.67 -19.22 -2.93
C ALA A 112 -2.67 -18.50 -3.86
N ARG A 113 -3.82 -19.11 -4.13
CA ARG A 113 -4.82 -18.62 -5.10
C ARG A 113 -5.80 -17.62 -4.51
N LEU A 114 -6.11 -17.79 -3.22
CA LEU A 114 -7.10 -17.00 -2.51
C LEU A 114 -6.88 -15.47 -2.62
N PRO A 115 -5.65 -14.93 -2.52
CA PRO A 115 -5.43 -13.48 -2.65
C PRO A 115 -5.79 -12.93 -4.04
N GLY A 116 -5.57 -13.70 -5.12
CA GLY A 116 -5.95 -13.29 -6.48
C GLY A 116 -7.47 -13.24 -6.65
N LEU A 117 -8.17 -14.28 -6.19
CA LEU A 117 -9.63 -14.36 -6.20
C LEU A 117 -10.27 -13.27 -5.32
N ARG A 118 -9.69 -13.03 -4.14
CA ARG A 118 -10.09 -11.96 -3.23
C ARG A 118 -10.07 -10.60 -3.93
N ASP A 119 -8.96 -10.30 -4.58
CA ASP A 119 -8.81 -9.01 -5.25
C ASP A 119 -9.79 -8.85 -6.41
N ALA A 120 -9.95 -9.89 -7.22
CA ALA A 120 -10.87 -9.87 -8.36
C ALA A 120 -12.33 -9.65 -7.92
N LEU A 121 -12.78 -10.36 -6.89
CA LEU A 121 -14.11 -10.20 -6.30
C LEU A 121 -14.30 -8.83 -5.65
N ALA A 122 -13.24 -8.22 -5.11
CA ALA A 122 -13.30 -6.89 -4.51
C ALA A 122 -13.48 -5.78 -5.55
N ILE A 123 -12.73 -5.82 -6.66
CA ILE A 123 -12.77 -4.77 -7.68
C ILE A 123 -13.82 -5.01 -8.77
N THR A 124 -14.29 -6.24 -8.94
CA THR A 124 -15.32 -6.61 -9.92
C THR A 124 -16.56 -7.15 -9.19
N PRO A 125 -17.28 -6.31 -8.42
CA PRO A 125 -18.44 -6.75 -7.65
C PRO A 125 -19.56 -7.25 -8.57
N GLN A 126 -20.10 -8.43 -8.26
CA GLN A 126 -21.21 -9.04 -8.98
C GLN A 126 -22.42 -9.23 -8.05
N PRO A 127 -23.66 -8.94 -8.49
CA PRO A 127 -24.84 -9.06 -7.62
C PRO A 127 -25.01 -10.45 -6.98
N GLY A 128 -24.64 -11.52 -7.68
CA GLY A 128 -24.80 -12.90 -7.21
C GLY A 128 -23.78 -13.36 -6.15
N THR A 129 -22.75 -12.57 -5.83
CA THR A 129 -21.67 -13.04 -4.95
C THR A 129 -21.88 -12.69 -3.48
N ILE A 130 -22.77 -11.73 -3.17
CA ILE A 130 -22.87 -11.14 -1.83
C ILE A 130 -23.23 -12.15 -0.74
N ASN A 131 -24.19 -13.05 -1.00
CA ASN A 131 -24.63 -14.04 -0.03
C ASN A 131 -23.54 -15.08 0.25
N ALA A 132 -22.79 -15.46 -0.79
CA ALA A 132 -21.69 -16.41 -0.67
C ALA A 132 -20.53 -15.81 0.15
N LEU A 133 -20.20 -14.54 -0.10
CA LEU A 133 -19.20 -13.80 0.69
C LEU A 133 -19.63 -13.64 2.15
N ALA A 134 -20.90 -13.32 2.40
CA ALA A 134 -21.43 -13.19 3.76
C ALA A 134 -21.45 -14.54 4.51
N ALA A 135 -21.64 -15.65 3.81
CA ALA A 135 -21.52 -16.99 4.40
C ALA A 135 -20.04 -17.32 4.72
N ALA A 136 -19.13 -17.04 3.79
CA ALA A 136 -17.69 -17.24 4.00
C ALA A 136 -17.14 -16.42 5.17
N LEU A 137 -17.56 -15.16 5.31
CA LEU A 137 -17.22 -14.27 6.43
C LEU A 137 -17.53 -14.89 7.79
N ARG A 138 -18.67 -15.59 7.92
CA ARG A 138 -19.13 -16.21 9.18
C ARG A 138 -18.51 -17.58 9.43
N ASN A 139 -17.85 -18.18 8.43
CA ASN A 139 -17.24 -19.50 8.55
C ASN A 139 -15.82 -19.43 9.14
N LEU A 140 -15.72 -19.23 10.45
CA LEU A 140 -14.43 -19.18 11.15
C LEU A 140 -13.65 -20.51 11.15
N ARG A 141 -14.22 -21.61 10.67
CA ARG A 141 -13.48 -22.87 10.46
C ARG A 141 -12.54 -22.78 9.25
N SER A 142 -12.77 -21.82 8.36
CA SER A 142 -11.94 -21.52 7.20
C SER A 142 -11.42 -20.08 7.30
N PRO A 143 -10.50 -19.79 8.24
CA PRO A 143 -10.14 -18.41 8.61
C PRO A 143 -9.59 -17.58 7.45
N ALA A 144 -8.82 -18.18 6.54
CA ALA A 144 -8.31 -17.49 5.36
C ALA A 144 -9.44 -16.96 4.47
N GLN A 145 -10.48 -17.76 4.23
CA GLN A 145 -11.64 -17.37 3.44
C GLN A 145 -12.50 -16.33 4.16
N ALA A 146 -12.66 -16.45 5.47
CA ALA A 146 -13.40 -15.48 6.26
C ALA A 146 -12.73 -14.10 6.24
N VAL A 147 -11.40 -14.05 6.38
CA VAL A 147 -10.60 -12.81 6.24
C VAL A 147 -10.68 -12.25 4.82
N ALA A 148 -10.56 -13.10 3.81
CA ALA A 148 -10.69 -12.66 2.41
C ALA A 148 -12.08 -12.08 2.13
N ALA A 149 -13.15 -12.72 2.61
CA ALA A 149 -14.51 -12.22 2.52
C ALA A 149 -14.68 -10.89 3.25
N ALA A 150 -14.11 -10.73 4.45
CA ALA A 150 -14.12 -9.47 5.17
C ALA A 150 -13.45 -8.34 4.35
N ALA A 151 -12.30 -8.60 3.74
CA ALA A 151 -11.58 -7.64 2.90
C ALA A 151 -12.37 -7.25 1.63
N ILE A 152 -12.99 -8.23 0.95
CA ILE A 152 -13.85 -7.99 -0.21
C ILE A 152 -15.04 -7.10 0.18
N LEU A 153 -15.77 -7.48 1.23
CA LEU A 153 -16.95 -6.77 1.67
C LEU A 153 -16.62 -5.36 2.19
N ALA A 154 -15.47 -5.20 2.87
CA ALA A 154 -14.98 -3.88 3.31
C ALA A 154 -14.69 -2.97 2.11
N THR A 155 -13.97 -3.49 1.10
CA THR A 155 -13.66 -2.76 -0.13
C THR A 155 -14.92 -2.33 -0.88
N GLN A 156 -15.94 -3.19 -0.90
CA GLN A 156 -17.24 -2.91 -1.50
C GLN A 156 -18.16 -2.05 -0.62
N ARG A 157 -17.74 -1.67 0.60
CA ARG A 157 -18.55 -0.96 1.61
C ARG A 157 -19.84 -1.70 1.98
N LYS A 158 -19.77 -3.03 2.02
CA LYS A 158 -20.87 -3.95 2.37
C LYS A 158 -20.52 -4.87 3.54
N LEU A 159 -19.46 -4.55 4.29
CA LEU A 159 -19.07 -5.35 5.44
C LEU A 159 -20.11 -5.20 6.55
N ASP A 160 -20.77 -6.32 6.84
CA ASP A 160 -21.65 -6.48 7.99
C ASP A 160 -21.22 -7.76 8.72
N CYS A 161 -20.54 -7.56 9.86
CA CYS A 161 -20.10 -8.62 10.76
C CYS A 161 -20.61 -8.33 12.16
N ASP A 162 -20.96 -9.37 12.91
CA ASP A 162 -21.17 -9.27 14.35
C ASP A 162 -19.84 -9.20 15.12
N ASP A 163 -19.90 -8.86 16.40
CA ASP A 163 -18.71 -8.69 17.22
C ASP A 163 -17.97 -10.02 17.41
N ALA A 164 -18.69 -11.15 17.53
CA ALA A 164 -18.07 -12.46 17.68
C ALA A 164 -17.20 -12.84 16.48
N THR A 165 -17.71 -12.60 15.27
CA THR A 165 -16.98 -12.81 14.02
C THR A 165 -15.76 -11.89 13.97
N LEU A 166 -15.94 -10.60 14.27
CA LEU A 166 -14.84 -9.64 14.26
C LEU A 166 -13.73 -10.02 15.26
N PHE A 167 -14.08 -10.37 16.50
CA PHE A 167 -13.11 -10.84 17.49
C PHE A 167 -12.41 -12.11 17.05
N GLY A 168 -13.13 -13.06 16.44
CA GLY A 168 -12.55 -14.28 15.88
C GLY A 168 -11.49 -14.00 14.81
N LEU A 169 -11.76 -13.07 13.89
CA LEU A 169 -10.81 -12.68 12.84
C LEU A 169 -9.58 -11.94 13.39
N LEU A 170 -9.75 -11.05 14.37
CA LEU A 170 -8.64 -10.31 14.99
C LEU A 170 -7.82 -11.19 15.94
N ALA A 171 -8.36 -12.34 16.35
CA ALA A 171 -7.74 -13.31 17.25
C ALA A 171 -6.97 -14.42 16.52
N LEU A 172 -6.88 -14.40 15.19
CA LEU A 172 -6.16 -15.43 14.43
C LEU A 172 -4.67 -15.51 14.80
N ASP A 173 -4.14 -16.74 14.86
CA ASP A 173 -2.73 -17.01 15.20
C ASP A 173 -1.80 -16.75 14.02
N ASP A 174 -2.26 -17.00 12.80
CA ASP A 174 -1.52 -16.69 11.57
C ASP A 174 -1.37 -15.16 11.44
N PRO A 175 -0.13 -14.63 11.48
CA PRO A 175 0.12 -13.19 11.47
C PRO A 175 -0.31 -12.52 10.16
N ASP A 176 -0.27 -13.20 9.02
CA ASP A 176 -0.66 -12.63 7.73
C ASP A 176 -2.17 -12.54 7.56
N LEU A 177 -2.90 -13.53 8.09
CA LEU A 177 -4.36 -13.47 8.16
C LEU A 177 -4.82 -12.42 9.18
N ALA A 178 -4.22 -12.40 10.38
CA ALA A 178 -4.51 -11.39 11.38
C ALA A 178 -4.24 -9.98 10.82
N ARG A 179 -3.10 -9.77 10.15
CA ARG A 179 -2.73 -8.49 9.55
C ARG A 179 -3.83 -7.98 8.62
N GLN A 180 -4.34 -8.83 7.73
CA GLN A 180 -5.45 -8.48 6.83
C GLN A 180 -6.76 -8.20 7.57
N ALA A 181 -7.08 -8.97 8.62
CA ALA A 181 -8.25 -8.70 9.46
C ALA A 181 -8.16 -7.32 10.14
N TRP A 182 -6.98 -6.92 10.62
CA TRP A 182 -6.74 -5.60 11.20
C TRP A 182 -6.87 -4.47 10.16
N GLN A 183 -6.47 -4.69 8.90
CA GLN A 183 -6.63 -3.72 7.82
C GLN A 183 -8.10 -3.42 7.46
N VAL A 184 -9.03 -4.29 7.83
CA VAL A 184 -10.46 -4.10 7.61
C VAL A 184 -11.09 -3.14 8.61
N LEU A 185 -10.59 -3.08 9.85
CA LEU A 185 -11.18 -2.28 10.94
C LEU A 185 -11.44 -0.81 10.58
N PRO A 186 -10.51 -0.08 9.93
CA PRO A 186 -10.75 1.30 9.53
C PRO A 186 -12.00 1.49 8.66
N HIS A 187 -12.46 0.46 7.94
CA HIS A 187 -13.62 0.55 7.05
C HIS A 187 -14.95 0.35 7.78
N LEU A 188 -14.93 0.03 9.07
CA LEU A 188 -16.11 0.02 9.94
C LEU A 188 -16.37 1.43 10.53
N PRO A 189 -17.59 1.71 11.01
CA PRO A 189 -17.88 2.94 11.74
C PRO A 189 -16.97 3.09 12.98
N ALA A 190 -16.29 4.23 13.13
CA ALA A 190 -15.32 4.45 14.21
C ALA A 190 -15.96 4.33 15.61
N GLU A 191 -17.18 4.85 15.79
CA GLU A 191 -17.94 4.76 17.03
C GLU A 191 -18.19 3.30 17.45
N ARG A 192 -18.45 2.43 16.48
CA ARG A 192 -18.60 0.99 16.73
C ARG A 192 -17.29 0.40 17.22
N VAL A 193 -16.18 0.69 16.53
CA VAL A 193 -14.88 0.12 16.87
C VAL A 193 -14.40 0.59 18.25
N GLN A 194 -14.58 1.86 18.59
CA GLN A 194 -14.20 2.43 19.89
C GLN A 194 -15.00 1.85 21.06
N ALA A 195 -16.23 1.39 20.82
CA ALA A 195 -17.01 0.70 21.84
C ALA A 195 -16.47 -0.71 22.16
N LEU A 196 -15.61 -1.28 21.30
CA LEU A 196 -15.07 -2.61 21.45
C LEU A 196 -13.76 -2.61 22.25
N LYS A 197 -13.60 -3.60 23.12
CA LYS A 197 -12.32 -3.87 23.82
C LYS A 197 -11.43 -4.75 22.96
N LEU A 198 -10.86 -4.16 21.90
CA LEU A 198 -10.01 -4.90 20.97
C LEU A 198 -8.65 -5.29 21.58
N PRO A 199 -8.04 -6.41 21.14
CA PRO A 199 -6.81 -6.94 21.71
C PRO A 199 -5.53 -6.24 21.20
N TYR A 200 -5.52 -4.90 21.11
CA TYR A 200 -4.39 -4.11 20.58
C TYR A 200 -3.07 -4.45 21.27
N ALA A 201 -3.04 -4.42 22.61
CA ALA A 201 -1.82 -4.63 23.40
C ALA A 201 -1.19 -6.00 23.14
N ALA A 202 -2.01 -7.06 23.09
CA ALA A 202 -1.53 -8.41 22.81
C ALA A 202 -0.96 -8.52 21.39
N ARG A 203 -1.58 -7.88 20.40
CA ARG A 203 -1.14 -7.94 19.00
C ARG A 203 0.09 -7.09 18.71
N LEU A 204 0.30 -6.01 19.46
CA LEU A 204 1.52 -5.19 19.37
C LEU A 204 2.77 -5.86 19.95
N GLN A 205 2.62 -6.91 20.78
CA GLN A 205 3.72 -7.68 21.37
C GLN A 205 4.21 -8.84 20.50
N THR A 206 3.65 -9.01 19.30
CA THR A 206 4.03 -10.09 18.39
C THR A 206 5.36 -9.79 17.68
N ASP A 207 6.05 -10.83 17.22
CA ASP A 207 7.30 -10.68 16.47
C ASP A 207 7.08 -10.24 15.01
N SER A 208 5.84 -10.26 14.51
CA SER A 208 5.53 -9.88 13.12
C SER A 208 5.46 -8.36 12.95
N PRO A 209 6.42 -7.71 12.26
CA PRO A 209 6.42 -6.26 12.08
C PRO A 209 5.21 -5.78 11.27
N ALA A 210 4.83 -6.55 10.24
CA ALA A 210 3.71 -6.21 9.37
C ALA A 210 2.36 -6.25 10.09
N LEU A 211 2.19 -7.19 11.04
CA LEU A 211 1.01 -7.23 11.91
C LEU A 211 1.01 -6.02 12.86
N ARG A 212 2.13 -5.73 13.53
CA ARG A 212 2.27 -4.57 14.42
C ARG A 212 1.92 -3.25 13.69
N ASP A 213 2.41 -3.08 12.46
CA ASP A 213 2.10 -1.93 11.62
C ASP A 213 0.59 -1.83 11.31
N SER A 214 -0.06 -2.95 10.97
CA SER A 214 -1.49 -2.94 10.65
C SER A 214 -2.37 -2.69 11.88
N VAL A 215 -1.96 -3.20 13.05
CA VAL A 215 -2.64 -2.96 14.33
C VAL A 215 -2.53 -1.48 14.72
N LEU A 216 -1.34 -0.89 14.62
CA LEU A 216 -1.13 0.52 14.96
C LEU A 216 -1.78 1.46 13.96
N SER A 217 -1.75 1.12 12.67
CA SER A 217 -2.51 1.83 11.63
C SER A 217 -4.01 1.81 11.92
N ALA A 218 -4.58 0.63 12.24
CA ALA A 218 -5.98 0.52 12.62
C ALA A 218 -6.32 1.40 13.84
N ALA A 219 -5.48 1.37 14.87
CA ALA A 219 -5.64 2.21 16.05
C ALA A 219 -5.65 3.71 15.71
N CYS A 220 -4.78 4.15 14.79
CA CYS A 220 -4.76 5.54 14.32
C CYS A 220 -6.08 5.92 13.64
N TRP A 221 -6.53 5.10 12.68
CA TRP A 221 -7.76 5.36 11.93
C TRP A 221 -9.03 5.27 12.77
N CYS A 222 -8.99 4.50 13.86
CA CYS A 222 -10.07 4.37 14.83
C CYS A 222 -10.00 5.39 15.97
N ASN A 223 -9.06 6.34 15.92
CA ASN A 223 -8.89 7.40 16.91
C ASN A 223 -8.71 6.86 18.35
N GLU A 224 -7.76 5.93 18.50
CA GLU A 224 -7.40 5.38 19.80
C GLU A 224 -6.46 6.33 20.57
N PRO A 225 -6.84 6.81 21.77
CA PRO A 225 -6.11 7.88 22.48
C PRO A 225 -4.74 7.46 23.03
N TRP A 226 -4.49 6.16 23.15
CA TRP A 226 -3.22 5.63 23.68
C TRP A 226 -2.10 5.60 22.64
N VAL A 227 -2.40 5.80 21.35
CA VAL A 227 -1.45 5.66 20.24
C VAL A 227 -0.27 6.62 20.37
N GLU A 228 -0.52 7.92 20.57
CA GLU A 228 0.56 8.90 20.65
C GLU A 228 1.50 8.65 21.86
N PRO A 229 1.01 8.45 23.10
CA PRO A 229 1.88 8.09 24.23
C PRO A 229 2.67 6.79 24.01
N PHE A 230 2.05 5.79 23.38
CA PHE A 230 2.71 4.50 23.09
C PHE A 230 3.87 4.67 22.12
N VAL A 231 3.64 5.33 20.99
CA VAL A 231 4.64 5.58 19.96
C VAL A 231 5.77 6.47 20.49
N HIS A 232 5.44 7.51 21.26
CA HIS A 232 6.42 8.37 21.92
C HIS A 232 7.35 7.56 22.82
N LYS A 233 6.78 6.72 23.71
CA LYS A 233 7.57 5.87 24.61
C LYS A 233 8.49 4.91 23.86
N LEU A 234 8.02 4.26 22.79
CA LEU A 234 8.88 3.39 21.98
C LEU A 234 10.04 4.16 21.36
N ALA A 235 9.75 5.33 20.79
CA ALA A 235 10.74 6.17 20.16
C ALA A 235 11.81 6.67 21.16
N GLU A 236 11.43 6.96 22.41
CA GLU A 236 12.37 7.31 23.49
C GLU A 236 13.36 6.19 23.81
N HIS A 237 12.97 4.94 23.62
CA HIS A 237 13.87 3.79 23.83
C HIS A 237 14.72 3.47 22.59
N GLY A 238 14.59 4.27 21.52
CA GLY A 238 15.30 4.05 20.26
C GLY A 238 14.78 2.85 19.46
N ASP A 239 13.56 2.37 19.74
CA ASP A 239 12.92 1.31 18.96
C ASP A 239 12.63 1.82 17.53
N THR A 240 13.15 1.14 16.50
CA THR A 240 13.04 1.59 15.10
C THR A 240 11.59 1.72 14.65
N PHE A 241 10.71 0.81 15.11
CA PHE A 241 9.28 0.87 14.85
C PHE A 241 8.66 2.13 15.50
N GLY A 242 8.98 2.39 16.77
CA GLY A 242 8.62 3.61 17.49
C GLY A 242 9.11 4.88 16.80
N LEU A 243 10.38 4.93 16.38
CA LEU A 243 10.96 6.08 15.67
C LEU A 243 10.21 6.37 14.36
N SER A 244 9.87 5.33 13.61
CA SER A 244 9.15 5.42 12.33
C SER A 244 7.72 5.95 12.49
N TRP A 245 6.97 5.38 13.44
CA TRP A 245 5.62 5.86 13.76
C TRP A 245 5.63 7.25 14.40
N HIS A 246 6.66 7.57 15.19
CA HIS A 246 6.81 8.91 15.75
C HIS A 246 7.02 9.93 14.63
N ALA A 247 7.86 9.63 13.65
CA ALA A 247 8.05 10.46 12.46
C ALA A 247 6.73 10.69 11.69
N ALA A 248 5.89 9.66 11.59
CA ALA A 248 4.60 9.72 10.91
C ALA A 248 3.57 10.60 11.65
N LEU A 249 3.48 10.47 12.97
CA LEU A 249 2.34 10.98 13.74
C LEU A 249 2.62 12.30 14.46
N THR A 250 3.83 12.50 14.99
CA THR A 250 4.10 13.62 15.90
C THR A 250 4.01 14.97 15.20
N ARG A 251 3.46 15.98 15.87
CA ARG A 251 3.54 17.38 15.40
C ARG A 251 4.74 18.12 15.97
N GLN A 252 5.36 17.57 17.00
CA GLN A 252 6.47 18.20 17.70
C GLN A 252 7.78 18.00 16.93
N PRO A 253 8.72 18.95 17.02
CA PRO A 253 10.09 18.71 16.56
C PRO A 253 10.66 17.48 17.26
N PRO A 254 11.55 16.76 16.59
CA PRO A 254 12.20 15.63 17.21
C PRO A 254 13.05 16.05 18.42
N GLY A 255 12.72 15.50 19.59
CA GLY A 255 13.44 15.75 20.84
C GLY A 255 14.82 15.06 20.89
N PRO A 256 15.65 15.39 21.90
CA PRO A 256 17.02 14.89 22.00
C PRO A 256 17.11 13.36 22.08
N ILE A 257 16.15 12.70 22.74
CA ILE A 257 16.13 11.23 22.85
C ILE A 257 15.82 10.58 21.48
N TRP A 258 14.86 11.13 20.74
CA TRP A 258 14.57 10.67 19.37
C TRP A 258 15.78 10.86 18.45
N GLN A 259 16.47 12.00 18.56
CA GLN A 259 17.71 12.27 17.82
C GLN A 259 18.82 11.27 18.15
N GLN A 260 18.97 10.88 19.42
CA GLN A 260 19.91 9.81 19.80
C GLN A 260 19.53 8.46 19.19
N GLY A 261 18.24 8.13 19.12
CA GLY A 261 17.74 6.94 18.43
C GLY A 261 18.05 6.96 16.94
N LEU A 262 17.75 8.06 16.25
CA LEU A 262 18.06 8.26 14.83
C LEU A 262 19.55 8.11 14.52
N ASN A 263 20.43 8.63 15.38
CA ASN A 263 21.87 8.59 15.15
C ASN A 263 22.47 7.17 15.24
N LYS A 264 21.72 6.19 15.75
CA LYS A 264 22.11 4.78 15.74
C LYS A 264 21.72 4.06 14.44
N LEU A 265 20.88 4.68 13.61
CA LEU A 265 20.43 4.08 12.35
C LEU A 265 21.44 4.32 11.23
N PRO A 266 21.52 3.41 10.24
CA PRO A 266 22.22 3.66 8.99
C PRO A 266 21.78 4.97 8.33
N GLY A 267 22.71 5.67 7.70
CA GLY A 267 22.48 7.00 7.12
C GLY A 267 21.27 7.07 6.18
N PRO A 268 21.04 6.12 5.24
CA PRO A 268 19.85 6.12 4.40
C PRO A 268 18.53 5.97 5.18
N GLN A 269 18.51 5.12 6.21
CA GLN A 269 17.32 4.95 7.06
C GLN A 269 17.03 6.21 7.87
N ARG A 270 18.08 6.84 8.42
CA ARG A 270 17.98 8.15 9.09
C ARG A 270 17.39 9.21 8.17
N CYS A 271 17.87 9.31 6.92
CA CYS A 271 17.35 10.25 5.93
C CYS A 271 15.86 10.00 5.61
N SER A 272 15.46 8.73 5.48
CA SER A 272 14.06 8.36 5.24
C SER A 272 13.14 8.81 6.39
N LEU A 273 13.56 8.60 7.65
CA LEU A 273 12.78 9.04 8.82
C LEU A 273 12.70 10.56 8.95
N LEU A 274 13.79 11.27 8.64
CA LEU A 274 13.80 12.73 8.58
C LEU A 274 12.83 13.26 7.50
N ALA A 275 12.82 12.63 6.31
CA ALA A 275 11.90 12.97 5.25
C ALA A 275 10.43 12.71 5.64
N ARG A 276 10.16 11.55 6.24
CA ARG A 276 8.82 11.19 6.74
C ARG A 276 8.33 12.17 7.80
N ALA A 277 9.23 12.62 8.70
CA ALA A 277 8.92 13.65 9.69
C ALA A 277 8.60 15.01 9.05
N GLY A 278 9.29 15.37 7.97
CA GLY A 278 9.02 16.59 7.20
C GLY A 278 9.16 17.89 8.01
N HIS A 279 9.77 17.83 9.19
CA HIS A 279 9.92 18.98 10.09
C HIS A 279 11.06 19.91 9.59
N PRO A 280 10.95 21.24 9.75
CA PRO A 280 12.03 22.16 9.33
C PRO A 280 13.40 21.84 9.95
N ASP A 281 13.44 21.39 11.20
CA ASP A 281 14.69 20.96 11.84
C ASP A 281 15.29 19.69 11.21
N ALA A 282 14.43 18.78 10.74
CA ALA A 282 14.87 17.60 10.00
C ALA A 282 15.47 18.01 8.65
N LEU A 283 14.94 19.06 8.02
CA LEU A 283 15.47 19.59 6.77
C LEU A 283 16.87 20.21 6.94
N ALA A 284 17.11 20.93 8.04
CA ALA A 284 18.45 21.44 8.37
C ALA A 284 19.47 20.29 8.50
N GLN A 285 19.11 19.23 9.22
CA GLN A 285 19.94 18.03 9.36
C GLN A 285 20.19 17.32 8.01
N LEU A 286 19.18 17.27 7.13
CA LEU A 286 19.35 16.72 5.78
C LEU A 286 20.35 17.53 4.96
N VAL A 287 20.32 18.87 5.03
CA VAL A 287 21.27 19.74 4.32
C VAL A 287 22.72 19.49 4.75
N GLU A 288 22.96 19.27 6.05
CA GLU A 288 24.27 18.86 6.56
C GLU A 288 24.69 17.48 6.01
N THR A 289 23.74 16.55 5.97
CA THR A 289 23.96 15.15 5.51
C THR A 289 24.21 15.06 4.00
N LEU A 290 23.89 16.08 3.19
CA LEU A 290 24.20 16.07 1.75
C LEU A 290 25.71 15.94 1.48
N SER A 291 26.54 16.42 2.40
CA SER A 291 28.01 16.33 2.31
C SER A 291 28.61 15.09 2.98
N ASP A 292 27.80 14.09 3.32
CA ASP A 292 28.29 12.85 3.91
C ASP A 292 29.33 12.16 3.01
N ALA A 293 30.34 11.56 3.64
CA ALA A 293 31.39 10.85 2.93
C ALA A 293 30.90 9.54 2.32
N ASP A 294 29.87 8.92 2.91
CA ASP A 294 29.20 7.75 2.36
C ASP A 294 28.26 8.16 1.19
N PRO A 295 28.53 7.70 -0.05
CA PRO A 295 27.72 8.02 -1.22
C PRO A 295 26.25 7.62 -1.08
N ALA A 296 25.95 6.51 -0.40
CA ALA A 296 24.59 6.03 -0.20
C ALA A 296 23.81 6.98 0.72
N THR A 297 24.45 7.42 1.82
CA THR A 297 23.88 8.40 2.75
C THR A 297 23.68 9.77 2.09
N ALA A 298 24.66 10.27 1.33
CA ALA A 298 24.54 11.55 0.63
C ALA A 298 23.41 11.54 -0.41
N ALA A 299 23.27 10.44 -1.18
CA ALA A 299 22.17 10.27 -2.14
C ALA A 299 20.81 10.14 -1.44
N ALA A 300 20.73 9.40 -0.33
CA ALA A 300 19.50 9.30 0.45
C ALA A 300 19.09 10.66 1.05
N ALA A 301 20.06 11.48 1.49
CA ALA A 301 19.81 12.84 1.95
C ALA A 301 19.28 13.73 0.82
N ALA A 302 19.79 13.57 -0.40
CA ALA A 302 19.28 14.28 -1.58
C ALA A 302 17.83 13.90 -1.91
N GLY A 303 17.52 12.61 -1.92
CA GLY A 303 16.15 12.11 -2.12
C GLY A 303 15.19 12.57 -1.01
N ALA A 304 15.63 12.53 0.24
CA ALA A 304 14.88 13.04 1.38
C ALA A 304 14.63 14.56 1.30
N PHE A 305 15.65 15.34 0.94
CA PHE A 305 15.53 16.78 0.71
C PHE A 305 14.51 17.07 -0.39
N GLN A 306 14.57 16.36 -1.52
CA GLN A 306 13.61 16.50 -2.62
C GLN A 306 12.20 16.08 -2.19
N ARG A 307 12.06 15.01 -1.41
CA ARG A 307 10.76 14.56 -0.90
C ARG A 307 10.12 15.60 0.01
N VAL A 308 10.88 16.30 0.85
CA VAL A 308 10.35 17.33 1.75
C VAL A 308 10.07 18.64 0.99
N THR A 309 11.04 19.12 0.21
CA THR A 309 11.01 20.46 -0.40
C THR A 309 10.38 20.51 -1.79
N GLY A 310 10.29 19.38 -2.49
CA GLY A 310 9.95 19.32 -3.91
C GLY A 310 11.10 19.76 -4.84
N LEU A 311 12.25 20.16 -4.29
CA LEU A 311 13.36 20.71 -5.06
C LEU A 311 14.41 19.63 -5.33
N ASP A 312 14.73 19.47 -6.61
CA ASP A 312 15.80 18.56 -7.05
C ASP A 312 17.19 19.19 -6.81
N VAL A 313 18.09 18.38 -6.25
CA VAL A 313 19.50 18.71 -6.00
C VAL A 313 20.45 17.67 -6.58
N ASN A 314 19.97 16.78 -7.46
CA ASN A 314 20.81 15.80 -8.14
C ASN A 314 21.91 16.49 -8.96
N GLY A 315 23.13 16.00 -8.79
CA GLY A 315 24.32 16.42 -9.50
C GLY A 315 24.83 15.29 -10.40
N THR A 316 25.77 14.51 -9.89
CA THR A 316 26.44 13.46 -10.68
C THR A 316 25.90 12.08 -10.36
N ARG A 317 25.66 11.28 -11.39
CA ARG A 317 25.33 9.86 -11.24
C ARG A 317 26.57 9.05 -10.84
N ARG A 318 26.43 8.12 -9.89
CA ARG A 318 27.51 7.26 -9.39
C ARG A 318 26.97 5.86 -9.09
N THR A 319 27.70 4.85 -9.55
CA THR A 319 27.49 3.46 -9.13
C THR A 319 28.07 3.27 -7.74
N LEU A 320 27.27 2.75 -6.81
CA LEU A 320 27.71 2.41 -5.47
C LEU A 320 28.67 1.22 -5.53
N ALA A 321 29.60 1.18 -4.57
CA ALA A 321 30.38 -0.03 -4.37
C ALA A 321 29.42 -1.14 -3.90
N PRO A 322 29.51 -2.35 -4.48
CA PRO A 322 28.74 -3.47 -3.96
C PRO A 322 29.17 -3.77 -2.52
N ARG A 323 28.28 -4.41 -1.76
CA ARG A 323 28.59 -4.81 -0.39
C ARG A 323 29.71 -5.85 -0.38
N ASP A 324 30.46 -5.91 0.73
CA ASP A 324 31.58 -6.84 0.86
C ASP A 324 31.14 -8.31 0.76
N ASP A 325 29.90 -8.61 1.15
CA ASP A 325 29.28 -9.93 1.09
C ASP A 325 28.46 -10.19 -0.20
N ALA A 326 28.49 -9.25 -1.15
CA ALA A 326 27.68 -9.35 -2.36
C ALA A 326 28.11 -10.51 -3.26
N ASP A 327 27.15 -11.23 -3.82
CA ASP A 327 27.42 -12.28 -4.81
C ASP A 327 27.78 -11.71 -6.19
N GLU A 328 28.12 -12.58 -7.16
CA GLU A 328 28.54 -12.13 -8.49
C GLU A 328 27.44 -11.39 -9.25
N PHE A 329 26.17 -11.78 -9.04
CA PHE A 329 25.03 -11.11 -9.65
C PHE A 329 24.81 -9.73 -9.02
N GLU A 330 24.81 -9.63 -7.69
CA GLU A 330 24.65 -8.37 -6.96
C GLU A 330 25.75 -7.34 -7.30
N ARG A 331 26.97 -7.80 -7.60
CA ARG A 331 28.05 -6.93 -8.07
C ARG A 331 27.80 -6.39 -9.47
N GLU A 332 27.21 -7.19 -10.37
CA GLU A 332 26.88 -6.77 -11.73
C GLU A 332 25.73 -5.74 -11.76
N PHE A 333 24.82 -5.81 -10.79
CA PHE A 333 23.66 -4.93 -10.66
C PHE A 333 23.80 -3.90 -9.53
N ALA A 334 25.03 -3.44 -9.27
CA ALA A 334 25.28 -2.44 -8.23
C ALA A 334 24.45 -1.16 -8.43
N ASP A 335 23.90 -0.65 -7.32
CA ASP A 335 22.96 0.47 -7.34
C ASP A 335 23.55 1.74 -7.94
N GLU A 336 22.86 2.33 -8.91
CA GLU A 336 23.20 3.66 -9.44
C GLU A 336 22.43 4.74 -8.70
N VAL A 337 23.15 5.65 -8.05
CA VAL A 337 22.56 6.77 -7.30
C VAL A 337 22.94 8.12 -7.91
N TRP A 338 22.17 9.15 -7.59
CA TRP A 338 22.52 10.54 -7.86
C TRP A 338 23.13 11.17 -6.62
N LEU A 339 24.39 11.61 -6.72
CA LEU A 339 25.02 12.41 -5.68
C LEU A 339 24.53 13.86 -5.77
N PRO A 340 24.38 14.55 -4.63
CA PRO A 340 23.88 15.92 -4.61
C PRO A 340 24.88 16.93 -5.18
N ASP A 341 24.35 17.92 -5.91
CA ASP A 341 25.04 19.19 -6.16
C ASP A 341 24.95 20.06 -4.91
N LEU A 342 26.05 20.07 -4.13
CA LEU A 342 26.13 20.80 -2.87
C LEU A 342 25.98 22.32 -3.05
N ASN A 343 26.42 22.89 -4.18
CA ASN A 343 26.28 24.33 -4.43
C ASN A 343 24.82 24.67 -4.68
N ARG A 344 24.15 23.89 -5.53
CA ARG A 344 22.72 24.04 -5.78
C ARG A 344 21.90 23.87 -4.51
N ALA A 345 22.19 22.85 -3.70
CA ALA A 345 21.51 22.63 -2.43
C ALA A 345 21.66 23.80 -1.45
N ARG A 346 22.87 24.33 -1.28
CA ARG A 346 23.13 25.51 -0.42
C ARG A 346 22.39 26.76 -0.90
N GLN A 347 22.37 27.00 -2.21
CA GLN A 347 21.65 28.12 -2.80
C GLN A 347 20.13 28.01 -2.57
N LEU A 348 19.56 26.83 -2.80
CA LEU A 348 18.14 26.58 -2.58
C LEU A 348 17.77 26.67 -1.10
N TRP A 349 18.57 26.11 -0.21
CA TRP A 349 18.36 26.21 1.24
C TRP A 349 18.39 27.67 1.69
N SER A 350 19.44 28.42 1.36
CA SER A 350 19.55 29.84 1.75
C SER A 350 18.39 30.69 1.23
N ARG A 351 17.86 30.38 0.04
CA ARG A 351 16.74 31.09 -0.56
C ARG A 351 15.39 30.78 0.11
N PHE A 352 15.15 29.53 0.50
CA PHE A 352 13.83 29.06 0.91
C PHE A 352 13.72 28.67 2.39
N GLU A 353 14.80 28.70 3.16
CA GLU A 353 14.79 28.40 4.60
C GLU A 353 13.69 29.15 5.38
N PRO A 354 13.49 30.48 5.21
CA PRO A 354 12.42 31.18 5.92
C PRO A 354 11.02 30.64 5.60
N HIS A 355 10.80 30.17 4.36
CA HIS A 355 9.54 29.56 3.96
C HIS A 355 9.31 28.24 4.69
N TRP A 356 10.30 27.35 4.72
CA TRP A 356 10.20 26.07 5.41
C TRP A 356 10.04 26.23 6.93
N ARG A 357 10.77 27.16 7.55
CA ARG A 357 10.63 27.46 8.99
C ARG A 357 9.26 28.04 9.37
N GLY A 358 8.50 28.55 8.40
CA GLY A 358 7.15 29.07 8.62
C GLY A 358 6.06 28.00 8.79
N GLY A 359 6.36 26.73 8.52
CA GLY A 359 5.41 25.61 8.67
C GLY A 359 5.91 24.55 9.66
N SER A 360 5.08 23.54 9.93
CA SER A 360 5.43 22.48 10.89
C SER A 360 5.80 21.17 10.20
N ARG A 361 5.21 20.89 9.04
CA ARG A 361 5.47 19.64 8.31
C ARG A 361 5.32 19.85 6.81
N TRP A 362 6.31 19.39 6.06
CA TRP A 362 6.41 19.60 4.62
C TRP A 362 6.54 18.30 3.85
N CYS A 363 5.91 18.25 2.69
CA CYS A 363 6.11 17.22 1.68
C CYS A 363 5.95 17.85 0.30
N ARG A 364 6.93 17.63 -0.58
CA ARG A 364 7.00 18.15 -1.95
C ARG A 364 6.76 19.66 -2.04
N GLY A 365 7.24 20.40 -1.02
CA GLY A 365 7.10 21.86 -0.95
C GLY A 365 5.74 22.35 -0.44
N HIS A 366 4.87 21.46 0.00
CA HIS A 366 3.57 21.79 0.58
C HIS A 366 3.55 21.57 2.08
N GLU A 367 2.96 22.50 2.81
CA GLU A 367 2.64 22.37 4.23
C GLU A 367 1.50 21.36 4.38
N ILE A 368 1.71 20.29 5.15
CA ILE A 368 0.77 19.16 5.31
C ILE A 368 0.50 18.81 6.79
N SER A 369 0.65 19.77 7.72
CA SER A 369 0.44 19.50 9.15
C SER A 369 -1.04 19.42 9.51
N SER A 370 -1.85 20.32 8.95
CA SER A 370 -3.24 20.56 9.37
C SER A 370 -4.26 20.47 8.25
N SER A 371 -3.85 20.73 7.00
CA SER A 371 -4.72 20.66 5.83
C SER A 371 -3.98 20.14 4.60
N LEU A 372 -4.74 19.67 3.61
CA LEU A 372 -4.21 19.28 2.30
C LEU A 372 -4.91 20.09 1.21
N SER A 373 -4.21 21.10 0.68
CA SER A 373 -4.67 21.84 -0.50
C SER A 373 -4.87 20.91 -1.70
N SER A 374 -5.74 21.29 -2.64
CA SER A 374 -5.96 20.52 -3.87
C SER A 374 -4.66 20.30 -4.66
N ALA A 375 -3.76 21.27 -4.68
CA ALA A 375 -2.44 21.13 -5.29
C ALA A 375 -1.60 20.06 -4.56
N ALA A 376 -1.50 20.15 -3.23
CA ALA A 376 -0.76 19.18 -2.41
C ALA A 376 -1.27 17.74 -2.65
N GLN A 377 -2.58 17.54 -2.73
CA GLN A 377 -3.17 16.21 -2.95
C GLN A 377 -2.71 15.53 -4.25
N THR A 378 -2.27 16.31 -5.25
CA THR A 378 -1.81 15.78 -6.54
C THR A 378 -0.31 15.51 -6.59
N VAL A 379 0.49 16.11 -5.70
CA VAL A 379 1.95 16.05 -5.79
C VAL A 379 2.62 15.34 -4.63
N ILE A 380 1.98 15.24 -3.46
CA ILE A 380 2.56 14.49 -2.34
C ILE A 380 2.53 13.00 -2.63
N ASP A 381 3.50 12.29 -2.09
CA ASP A 381 3.55 10.84 -2.18
C ASP A 381 2.46 10.15 -1.36
N LEU A 382 2.12 8.92 -1.75
CA LEU A 382 1.06 8.13 -1.11
C LEU A 382 1.34 7.85 0.36
N ALA A 383 2.60 7.59 0.75
CA ALA A 383 2.97 7.41 2.15
C ALA A 383 2.67 8.67 2.98
N ALA A 384 3.04 9.86 2.50
CA ALA A 384 2.74 11.13 3.17
C ALA A 384 1.24 11.42 3.25
N ARG A 385 0.47 11.03 2.21
CA ARG A 385 -0.99 11.10 2.20
C ARG A 385 -1.60 10.24 3.31
N TRP A 386 -1.16 9.01 3.47
CA TRP A 386 -1.69 8.12 4.51
C TRP A 386 -1.29 8.57 5.91
N ASP A 387 -0.06 9.04 6.09
CA ASP A 387 0.39 9.64 7.35
C ASP A 387 -0.48 10.86 7.71
N PHE A 388 -0.81 11.73 6.75
CA PHE A 388 -1.74 12.83 6.96
C PHE A 388 -3.12 12.34 7.41
N GLY A 389 -3.67 11.34 6.73
CA GLY A 389 -4.98 10.78 7.07
C GLY A 389 -5.02 10.17 8.47
N MET A 390 -3.98 9.46 8.87
CA MET A 390 -3.84 8.90 10.22
C MET A 390 -3.78 9.99 11.30
N ARG A 391 -2.98 11.04 11.08
CA ARG A 391 -2.92 12.20 12.00
C ARG A 391 -4.26 12.90 12.13
N ALA A 392 -4.98 13.05 11.02
CA ALA A 392 -6.30 13.67 11.02
C ALA A 392 -7.31 12.80 11.78
N ALA A 393 -7.31 11.48 11.54
CA ALA A 393 -8.18 10.54 12.23
C ALA A 393 -7.95 10.52 13.75
N LEU A 394 -6.68 10.50 14.20
CA LEU A 394 -6.30 10.63 15.62
C LEU A 394 -6.71 11.97 16.24
N ALA A 395 -6.83 13.02 15.45
CA ALA A 395 -7.36 14.31 15.90
C ALA A 395 -8.90 14.36 15.91
N GLY A 396 -9.57 13.23 15.64
CA GLY A 396 -11.03 13.14 15.55
C GLY A 396 -11.62 13.63 14.23
N ALA A 397 -10.79 13.90 13.21
CA ALA A 397 -11.22 14.44 11.92
C ALA A 397 -10.86 13.49 10.77
N ARG A 398 -11.83 12.75 10.24
CA ARG A 398 -11.60 11.85 9.11
C ARG A 398 -11.61 12.59 7.76
N LEU A 399 -10.50 13.27 7.45
CA LEU A 399 -10.38 14.14 6.27
C LEU A 399 -10.21 13.37 4.95
N ILE A 400 -9.67 12.16 4.99
CA ILE A 400 -9.56 11.26 3.84
C ILE A 400 -9.97 9.83 4.25
N PRO A 401 -10.40 8.98 3.30
CA PRO A 401 -10.62 7.56 3.59
C PRO A 401 -9.29 6.86 3.97
N PRO A 402 -9.36 5.73 4.69
CA PRO A 402 -8.19 4.93 4.98
C PRO A 402 -7.66 4.29 3.68
N PRO A 403 -6.43 3.76 3.68
CA PRO A 403 -5.94 2.99 2.55
C PRO A 403 -6.91 1.86 2.18
N PRO A 404 -7.05 1.53 0.88
CA PRO A 404 -7.83 0.38 0.46
C PRO A 404 -7.23 -0.90 1.07
N VAL A 405 -8.10 -1.85 1.44
CA VAL A 405 -7.67 -3.16 1.95
C VAL A 405 -6.96 -3.98 0.85
N ILE A 406 -7.30 -3.69 -0.41
CA ILE A 406 -6.94 -4.42 -1.63
C ILE A 406 -6.35 -3.49 -2.70
#